data_AF-A0A2J8IDW8-F1
#
_entry.id   AF-A0A2J8IDW8-F1
#
_cell.length_a   1.000
_cell.length_b   1.000
_cell.length_c   1.000
_cell.angle_alpha   90.00
_cell.angle_beta   90.00
_cell.angle_gamma   90.00
#
_symmetry.space_group_name_H-M   'P 1'
#
loop_
_entity.id
_entity.type
_entity.pdbx_description
1 polymer ?
#
loop_
_entity_poly.entity_id
_entity_poly.type
_entity_poly.pdbx_seq_one_letter_code
_entity_poly.pdbx_strand_id
1 'polypeptide(L)'
;MTAEWTLHETGLRTLAAPQALPAVLPGPGFVDPVTADIVQAHLDNVVPALDSLRSQSGRLAAWGVELAQRLLRGQRLLAAGNGGSAAEAQHLTAELVGRFDGERVPFSAISLHAESSAVTAIANDYGYDDVFARQVRAHGRSGDVLMLLSTSGKSPNLLRAAEVAARLNITTWALTGAGPNPLSDACNEAVMVDALNANAQEGHLIALHAMCRAFDLEVGRRGAPDAGASARGGRA
;
A
#
# COMPACT_ATOMS: atom_id res chain seq x y z
N MET A 1 29.49 29.26 31.02
CA MET A 1 28.56 30.00 30.14
C MET A 1 27.58 28.99 29.55
N THR A 2 26.55 28.66 30.31
CA THR A 2 25.44 27.78 29.89
C THR A 2 24.26 28.69 29.60
N ALA A 3 23.94 28.87 28.32
CA ALA A 3 22.73 29.59 27.94
C ALA A 3 21.54 28.64 28.13
N GLU A 4 20.83 28.79 29.25
CA GLU A 4 19.48 28.24 29.43
C GLU A 4 18.56 28.90 28.41
N TRP A 5 18.24 28.18 27.33
CA TRP A 5 17.16 28.55 26.42
C TRP A 5 15.85 28.01 26.97
N THR A 6 15.41 28.57 28.08
CA THR A 6 14.02 28.45 28.51
C THR A 6 13.24 29.38 27.60
N LEU A 7 12.44 28.82 26.67
CA LEU A 7 11.40 29.57 25.96
C LEU A 7 10.50 30.20 27.03
N HIS A 8 10.79 31.44 27.42
CA HIS A 8 10.01 32.15 28.41
C HIS A 8 8.56 32.22 27.94
N GLU A 9 7.60 31.91 28.82
CA GLU A 9 6.15 32.08 28.63
C GLU A 9 5.76 33.43 27.99
N THR A 10 6.61 34.45 28.09
CA THR A 10 6.46 35.76 27.44
C THR A 10 6.32 35.67 25.91
N GLY A 11 6.99 34.72 25.25
CA GLY A 11 6.89 34.53 23.79
C GLY A 11 5.54 33.95 23.34
N LEU A 12 4.90 33.14 24.19
CA LEU A 12 3.55 32.61 23.95
C LEU A 12 2.48 33.68 24.17
N ARG A 13 2.70 34.63 25.10
CA ARG A 13 1.77 35.76 25.35
C ARG A 13 1.78 36.82 24.24
N THR A 14 2.79 36.83 23.37
CA THR A 14 2.90 37.76 22.23
C THR A 14 2.29 37.21 20.94
N LEU A 15 1.89 35.94 20.91
CA LEU A 15 1.06 35.42 19.83
C LEU A 15 -0.31 36.07 19.95
N ALA A 16 -0.64 36.93 18.99
CA ALA A 16 -1.97 37.50 18.88
C ALA A 16 -2.99 36.35 18.91
N ALA A 17 -4.06 36.50 19.70
CA ALA A 17 -5.16 35.56 19.66
C ALA A 17 -5.62 35.45 18.20
N PRO A 18 -5.62 34.25 17.60
CA PRO A 18 -6.02 34.10 16.20
C PRO A 18 -7.42 34.66 16.03
N GLN A 19 -7.64 35.41 14.96
CA GLN A 19 -8.99 35.86 14.62
C GLN A 19 -9.92 34.65 14.60
N ALA A 20 -11.08 34.80 15.24
CA ALA A 20 -12.10 33.77 15.24
C ALA A 20 -12.51 33.50 13.78
N LEU A 21 -12.13 32.33 13.27
CA LEU A 21 -12.56 31.88 11.96
C LEU A 21 -14.05 31.51 12.02
N PRO A 22 -14.82 31.80 10.97
CA PRO A 22 -16.22 31.41 10.92
C PRO A 22 -16.35 29.88 11.06
N ALA A 23 -17.25 29.44 11.93
CA ALA A 23 -17.48 28.02 12.23
C ALA A 23 -18.21 27.27 11.09
N VAL A 24 -18.80 28.00 10.14
CA VAL A 24 -19.56 27.48 9.00
C VAL A 24 -18.96 28.06 7.73
N LEU A 25 -18.89 27.24 6.67
CA LEU A 25 -18.49 27.69 5.35
C LEU A 25 -19.37 28.89 4.93
N PRO A 26 -18.80 29.90 4.25
CA PRO A 26 -19.60 31.01 3.74
C PRO A 26 -20.67 30.50 2.77
N GLY A 27 -21.78 31.24 2.68
CA GLY A 27 -22.98 30.82 1.96
C GLY A 27 -22.82 30.67 0.44
N PRO A 28 -23.93 30.58 -0.30
CA PRO A 28 -23.92 30.42 -1.76
C PRO A 28 -23.04 31.49 -2.43
N GLY A 29 -22.09 31.10 -3.27
CA GLY A 29 -21.14 31.99 -3.92
C GLY A 29 -19.75 32.08 -3.26
N PHE A 30 -19.50 31.35 -2.17
CA PHE A 30 -18.15 31.23 -1.59
C PHE A 30 -17.13 30.62 -2.56
N VAL A 31 -17.58 29.65 -3.35
CA VAL A 31 -16.76 28.93 -4.33
C VAL A 31 -17.10 29.47 -5.72
N ASP A 32 -16.08 29.87 -6.47
CA ASP A 32 -16.25 30.27 -7.86
C ASP A 32 -16.43 29.05 -8.77
N PRO A 33 -17.07 29.20 -9.94
CA PRO A 33 -17.32 28.08 -10.86
C PRO A 33 -16.04 27.33 -11.28
N VAL A 34 -14.91 28.02 -11.44
CA VAL A 34 -13.65 27.38 -11.88
C VAL A 34 -13.13 26.43 -10.81
N THR A 35 -13.17 26.85 -9.53
CA THR A 35 -12.79 25.97 -8.42
C THR A 35 -13.70 24.74 -8.33
N ALA A 36 -15.01 24.91 -8.54
CA ALA A 36 -15.95 23.79 -8.58
C ALA A 36 -15.64 22.83 -9.75
N ASP A 37 -15.35 23.36 -10.94
CA ASP A 37 -15.01 22.59 -12.13
C ASP A 37 -13.71 21.79 -11.97
N ILE A 38 -12.70 22.33 -11.27
CA ILE A 38 -11.45 21.60 -10.98
C ILE A 38 -11.72 20.36 -10.11
N VAL A 39 -12.62 20.48 -9.12
CA VAL A 39 -13.01 19.33 -8.28
C VAL A 39 -13.77 18.30 -9.09
N GLN A 40 -14.72 18.72 -9.95
CA GLN A 40 -15.43 17.80 -10.84
C GLN A 40 -14.47 17.08 -11.79
N ALA A 41 -13.53 17.81 -12.39
CA ALA A 41 -12.51 17.23 -13.25
C ALA A 41 -11.66 16.18 -12.53
N HIS A 42 -11.30 16.39 -11.26
CA HIS A 42 -10.59 15.38 -10.47
C HIS A 42 -11.42 14.11 -10.27
N LEU A 43 -12.71 14.25 -9.96
CA LEU A 43 -13.62 13.11 -9.78
C LEU A 43 -13.80 12.33 -11.09
N ASP A 44 -13.94 13.02 -12.22
CA ASP A 44 -14.05 12.39 -13.53
C ASP A 44 -12.76 11.65 -13.92
N ASN A 45 -11.60 12.15 -13.49
CA ASN A 45 -10.30 11.51 -13.74
C ASN A 45 -10.09 10.19 -12.98
N VAL A 46 -11.01 9.79 -12.08
CA VAL A 46 -10.98 8.45 -11.46
C VAL A 46 -11.49 7.37 -12.43
N VAL A 47 -12.30 7.74 -13.43
CA VAL A 47 -12.92 6.77 -14.35
C VAL A 47 -11.87 6.00 -15.17
N PRO A 48 -10.86 6.65 -15.79
CA PRO A 48 -9.76 5.93 -16.45
C PRO A 48 -8.99 4.99 -15.52
N ALA A 49 -8.82 5.37 -14.25
CA ALA A 49 -8.20 4.50 -13.25
C ALA A 49 -9.03 3.23 -13.02
N LEU A 50 -10.35 3.37 -12.84
CA LEU A 50 -11.26 2.24 -12.70
C LEU A 50 -11.28 1.34 -13.94
N ASP A 51 -11.27 1.92 -15.14
CA ASP A 51 -11.25 1.14 -16.39
C ASP A 51 -9.95 0.34 -16.54
N SER A 52 -8.82 0.95 -16.17
CA SER A 52 -7.52 0.26 -16.08
C SER A 52 -7.61 -0.96 -15.16
N LEU A 53 -8.23 -0.83 -13.99
CA LEU A 53 -8.40 -1.93 -13.05
C LEU A 53 -9.38 -2.99 -13.54
N ARG A 54 -10.48 -2.61 -14.20
CA ARG A 54 -11.43 -3.56 -14.79
C ARG A 54 -10.75 -4.46 -15.82
N SER A 55 -9.95 -3.87 -16.71
CA SER A 55 -9.21 -4.60 -17.73
C SER A 55 -8.18 -5.58 -17.15
N GLN A 56 -7.67 -5.30 -15.93
CA GLN A 56 -6.67 -6.11 -15.22
C GLN A 56 -7.26 -6.92 -14.05
N SER A 57 -8.59 -7.00 -13.95
CA SER A 57 -9.28 -7.65 -12.83
C SER A 57 -8.91 -9.12 -12.65
N GLY A 58 -8.65 -9.85 -13.75
CA GLY A 58 -8.14 -11.23 -13.69
C GLY A 58 -6.78 -11.34 -13.00
N ARG A 59 -5.88 -10.37 -13.23
CA ARG A 59 -4.56 -10.33 -12.58
C ARG A 59 -4.70 -10.02 -11.09
N LEU A 60 -5.54 -9.05 -10.72
CA LEU A 60 -5.80 -8.72 -9.31
C LEU A 60 -6.40 -9.91 -8.54
N ALA A 61 -7.32 -10.64 -9.17
CA ALA A 61 -7.88 -11.87 -8.59
C ALA A 61 -6.81 -12.95 -8.42
N ALA A 62 -5.95 -13.14 -9.42
CA ALA A 62 -4.83 -14.08 -9.35
C ALA A 62 -3.83 -13.73 -8.24
N TRP A 63 -3.49 -12.44 -8.07
CA TRP A 63 -2.65 -11.96 -6.97
C TRP A 63 -3.25 -12.26 -5.61
N GLY A 64 -4.55 -12.01 -5.42
CA GLY A 64 -5.23 -12.32 -4.15
C GLY A 64 -5.19 -13.82 -3.82
N VAL A 65 -5.48 -14.68 -4.80
CA VAL A 65 -5.44 -16.15 -4.63
C VAL A 65 -4.03 -16.65 -4.35
N GLU A 66 -3.04 -16.22 -5.13
CA GLU A 66 -1.65 -16.64 -4.96
C GLU A 66 -1.10 -16.20 -3.60
N LEU A 67 -1.38 -14.95 -3.21
CA LEU A 67 -0.96 -14.43 -1.91
C LEU A 67 -1.59 -15.25 -0.77
N ALA A 68 -2.88 -15.56 -0.83
CA ALA A 68 -3.55 -16.39 0.16
C ALA A 68 -2.88 -17.75 0.31
N GLN A 69 -2.60 -18.42 -0.82
CA GLN A 69 -1.94 -19.73 -0.80
C GLN A 69 -0.54 -19.69 -0.20
N ARG A 70 0.22 -18.62 -0.47
CA ARG A 70 1.56 -18.45 0.10
C ARG A 70 1.52 -18.16 1.60
N LEU A 71 0.69 -17.22 2.03
CA LEU A 71 0.61 -16.86 3.45
C LEU A 71 0.08 -18.03 4.30
N LEU A 72 -0.82 -18.85 3.76
CA LEU A 72 -1.27 -20.11 4.40
C LEU A 72 -0.15 -21.16 4.55
N ARG A 73 0.89 -21.12 3.72
CA ARG A 73 2.08 -21.98 3.81
C ARG A 73 3.21 -21.36 4.62
N GLY A 74 2.96 -20.24 5.29
CA GLY A 74 3.92 -19.57 6.17
C GLY A 74 4.90 -18.61 5.49
N GLN A 75 4.71 -18.31 4.19
CA GLN A 75 5.40 -17.17 3.56
C GLN A 75 4.85 -15.84 4.09
N ARG A 76 5.52 -14.73 3.78
CA ARG A 76 5.08 -13.37 4.15
C ARG A 76 4.93 -12.45 2.95
N LEU A 77 4.19 -11.36 3.18
CA LEU A 77 4.17 -10.18 2.32
C LEU A 77 5.11 -9.11 2.89
N LEU A 78 5.96 -8.54 2.05
CA LEU A 78 6.61 -7.25 2.30
C LEU A 78 5.95 -6.21 1.40
N ALA A 79 5.69 -4.99 1.89
CA ALA A 79 5.11 -3.92 1.10
C ALA A 79 5.90 -2.61 1.25
N ALA A 80 6.09 -1.88 0.16
CA ALA A 80 6.79 -0.60 0.17
C ALA A 80 6.22 0.38 -0.86
N GLY A 81 6.26 1.66 -0.52
CA GLY A 81 5.88 2.78 -1.37
C GLY A 81 6.40 4.09 -0.77
N ASN A 82 6.24 5.20 -1.49
CA ASN A 82 6.65 6.53 -1.03
C ASN A 82 5.42 7.44 -0.83
N GLY A 83 5.43 8.27 0.22
CA GLY A 83 4.35 9.22 0.50
C GLY A 83 2.99 8.53 0.63
N GLY A 84 2.03 8.93 -0.20
CA GLY A 84 0.70 8.32 -0.24
C GLY A 84 0.70 6.81 -0.53
N SER A 85 1.57 6.35 -1.44
CA SER A 85 1.77 4.92 -1.70
C SER A 85 2.39 4.16 -0.51
N ALA A 86 3.12 4.86 0.38
CA ALA A 86 3.56 4.27 1.64
C ALA A 86 2.36 4.03 2.56
N ALA A 87 1.45 5.01 2.69
CA ALA A 87 0.23 4.83 3.48
C ALA A 87 -0.59 3.62 3.00
N GLU A 88 -0.71 3.42 1.68
CA GLU A 88 -1.36 2.25 1.08
C GLU A 88 -0.62 0.94 1.33
N ALA A 89 0.72 0.94 1.30
CA ALA A 89 1.51 -0.22 1.67
C ALA A 89 1.22 -0.66 3.12
N GLN A 90 1.13 0.30 4.04
CA GLN A 90 0.77 0.02 5.43
C GLN A 90 -0.70 -0.38 5.57
N HIS A 91 -1.61 0.25 4.82
CA HIS A 91 -3.02 -0.14 4.76
C HIS A 91 -3.14 -1.62 4.39
N LEU A 92 -2.55 -2.05 3.28
CA LEU A 92 -2.55 -3.46 2.86
C LEU A 92 -2.03 -4.39 3.97
N THR A 93 -0.90 -4.06 4.59
CA THR A 93 -0.32 -4.92 5.63
C THR A 93 -1.21 -4.98 6.88
N ALA A 94 -1.88 -3.89 7.25
CA ALA A 94 -2.81 -3.84 8.37
C ALA A 94 -4.05 -4.70 8.11
N GLU A 95 -4.59 -4.68 6.89
CA GLU A 95 -5.71 -5.54 6.47
C GLU A 95 -5.36 -7.04 6.57
N LEU A 96 -4.12 -7.43 6.23
CA LEU A 96 -3.67 -8.82 6.28
C LEU A 96 -3.35 -9.29 7.71
N VAL A 97 -2.69 -8.46 8.51
CA VAL A 97 -2.35 -8.77 9.92
C VAL A 97 -3.59 -8.76 10.81
N GLY A 98 -4.48 -7.79 10.60
CA GLY A 98 -5.81 -7.78 11.19
C GLY A 98 -6.76 -8.60 10.33
N ARG A 99 -7.76 -7.94 9.76
CA ARG A 99 -8.75 -8.52 8.85
C ARG A 99 -9.33 -7.44 7.94
N PHE A 100 -9.68 -7.80 6.71
CA PHE A 100 -10.38 -6.94 5.75
C PHE A 100 -11.90 -7.15 5.79
N ASP A 101 -12.37 -8.35 5.45
CA ASP A 101 -13.78 -8.72 5.56
C ASP A 101 -13.97 -10.05 6.30
N GLY A 102 -15.01 -10.15 7.11
CA GLY A 102 -15.26 -11.32 7.96
C GLY A 102 -14.18 -11.54 9.03
N GLU A 103 -14.25 -12.69 9.72
CA GLU A 103 -13.28 -13.10 10.74
C GLU A 103 -12.38 -14.20 10.18
N ARG A 104 -11.07 -14.10 10.41
CA ARG A 104 -10.09 -15.08 9.94
C ARG A 104 -8.78 -14.98 10.73
N VAL A 105 -7.89 -15.94 10.50
CA VAL A 105 -6.54 -15.92 11.08
C VAL A 105 -5.72 -14.72 10.57
N PRO A 106 -4.80 -14.18 11.39
CA PRO A 106 -3.87 -13.13 10.97
C PRO A 106 -2.76 -13.70 10.07
N PHE A 107 -2.22 -12.87 9.17
CA PHE A 107 -1.12 -13.26 8.28
C PHE A 107 0.12 -12.39 8.45
N SER A 108 1.28 -12.93 8.08
CA SER A 108 2.55 -12.20 8.13
C SER A 108 2.65 -11.21 6.98
N ALA A 109 2.49 -9.92 7.28
CA ALA A 109 2.70 -8.83 6.35
C ALA A 109 3.46 -7.67 7.03
N ILE A 110 4.46 -7.09 6.35
CA ILE A 110 5.33 -6.05 6.90
C ILE A 110 5.40 -4.86 5.95
N SER A 111 5.09 -3.67 6.45
CA SER A 111 5.28 -2.41 5.70
C SER A 111 6.66 -1.84 5.96
N LEU A 112 7.47 -1.70 4.91
CA LEU A 112 8.89 -1.35 5.03
C LEU A 112 9.14 0.14 5.33
N HIS A 113 8.11 1.00 5.33
CA HIS A 113 8.26 2.40 5.76
C HIS A 113 7.86 2.64 7.22
N ALA A 114 7.21 1.67 7.89
CA ALA A 114 6.51 1.93 9.14
C ALA A 114 7.45 2.09 10.36
N GLU A 115 8.59 1.39 10.37
CA GLU A 115 9.57 1.54 11.44
C GLU A 115 10.50 2.73 11.11
N SER A 116 10.27 3.83 11.83
CA SER A 116 10.94 5.10 11.56
C SER A 116 12.44 5.06 11.84
N SER A 117 12.88 4.32 12.86
CA SER A 117 14.29 4.27 13.27
C SER A 117 15.16 3.61 12.19
N ALA A 118 14.70 2.51 11.60
CA ALA A 118 15.31 1.80 10.50
C ALA A 118 15.27 2.65 9.23
N VAL A 119 14.13 3.25 8.89
CA VAL A 119 14.01 4.14 7.73
C VAL A 119 15.01 5.29 7.82
N THR A 120 15.08 5.97 8.96
CA THR A 120 15.96 7.13 9.16
C THR A 120 17.44 6.73 9.26
N ALA A 121 17.78 5.65 9.99
CA ALA A 121 19.15 5.16 10.07
C ALA A 121 19.67 4.71 8.70
N ILE A 122 18.87 3.96 7.94
CA ILE A 122 19.29 3.50 6.61
C ILE A 122 19.44 4.68 5.65
N ALA A 123 18.49 5.61 5.65
CA ALA A 123 18.56 6.80 4.82
C ALA A 123 19.79 7.66 5.13
N ASN A 124 20.13 7.83 6.42
CA ASN A 124 21.30 8.58 6.86
C ASN A 124 22.62 7.89 6.50
N ASP A 125 22.72 6.57 6.73
CA ASP A 125 23.99 5.84 6.67
C ASP A 125 24.30 5.29 5.26
N TYR A 126 23.27 5.01 4.46
CA TYR A 126 23.40 4.38 3.13
C TYR A 126 22.76 5.19 2.00
N GLY A 127 21.94 6.18 2.33
CA GLY A 127 21.16 6.95 1.37
C GLY A 127 19.73 6.43 1.22
N TYR A 128 18.82 7.34 0.88
CA TYR A 128 17.38 7.04 0.79
C TYR A 128 17.05 5.99 -0.29
N ASP A 129 17.86 5.89 -1.33
CA ASP A 129 17.73 4.87 -2.37
C ASP A 129 17.85 3.42 -1.84
N ASP A 130 18.53 3.19 -0.71
CA ASP A 130 18.71 1.84 -0.15
C ASP A 130 17.70 1.51 0.96
N VAL A 131 16.78 2.43 1.30
CA VAL A 131 15.89 2.31 2.46
C VAL A 131 15.06 1.03 2.45
N PHE A 132 14.51 0.66 1.29
CA PHE A 132 13.71 -0.56 1.14
C PHE A 132 14.57 -1.77 0.79
N ALA A 133 15.56 -1.61 -0.09
CA ALA A 133 16.44 -2.70 -0.51
C ALA A 133 17.14 -3.38 0.68
N ARG A 134 17.60 -2.59 1.66
CA ARG A 134 18.26 -3.12 2.86
C ARG A 134 17.30 -3.89 3.76
N GLN A 135 16.05 -3.44 3.86
CA GLN A 135 15.01 -4.11 4.63
C GLN A 135 14.52 -5.40 3.94
N VAL A 136 14.38 -5.39 2.61
CA VAL A 136 14.10 -6.60 1.82
C VAL A 136 15.19 -7.65 2.06
N ARG A 137 16.47 -7.26 2.06
CA ARG A 137 17.58 -8.17 2.37
C ARG A 137 17.50 -8.74 3.78
N ALA A 138 17.09 -7.94 4.76
CA ALA A 138 17.01 -8.38 6.15
C ALA A 138 15.83 -9.32 6.41
N HIS A 139 14.64 -8.95 5.92
CA HIS A 139 13.38 -9.58 6.28
C HIS A 139 12.88 -10.64 5.28
N GLY A 140 13.25 -10.50 4.01
CA GLY A 140 12.76 -11.36 2.94
C GLY A 140 13.37 -12.76 2.94
N ARG A 141 12.57 -13.73 2.51
CA ARG A 141 12.95 -15.14 2.32
C ARG A 141 12.43 -15.64 0.97
N SER A 142 13.09 -16.66 0.44
CA SER A 142 12.67 -17.30 -0.82
C SER A 142 11.21 -17.74 -0.74
N GLY A 143 10.42 -17.41 -1.76
CA GLY A 143 8.99 -17.70 -1.84
C GLY A 143 8.07 -16.60 -1.27
N ASP A 144 8.61 -15.62 -0.54
CA ASP A 144 7.85 -14.44 -0.12
C ASP A 144 7.39 -13.59 -1.32
N VAL A 145 6.48 -12.65 -1.04
CA VAL A 145 6.02 -11.66 -2.02
C VAL A 145 6.46 -10.27 -1.56
N LEU A 146 6.96 -9.45 -2.50
CA LEU A 146 7.20 -8.03 -2.32
C LEU A 146 6.24 -7.22 -3.20
N MET A 147 5.36 -6.45 -2.59
CA MET A 147 4.47 -5.49 -3.25
C MET A 147 5.11 -4.09 -3.24
N LEU A 148 5.30 -3.51 -4.43
CA LEU A 148 5.87 -2.17 -4.61
C LEU A 148 4.84 -1.22 -5.21
N LEU A 149 4.59 -0.10 -4.55
CA LEU A 149 3.60 0.90 -4.97
C LEU A 149 4.29 2.20 -5.39
N SER A 150 4.11 2.59 -6.66
CA SER A 150 4.68 3.83 -7.20
C SER A 150 3.85 4.41 -8.32
N THR A 151 3.15 5.51 -8.07
CA THR A 151 2.37 6.21 -9.11
C THR A 151 3.23 6.62 -10.31
N SER A 152 4.50 6.96 -10.10
CA SER A 152 5.44 7.27 -11.20
C SER A 152 6.09 6.04 -11.86
N GLY A 153 6.18 4.92 -11.14
CA GLY A 153 6.96 3.75 -11.54
C GLY A 153 8.48 3.98 -11.65
N LYS A 154 9.01 5.08 -11.08
CA LYS A 154 10.40 5.53 -11.31
C LYS A 154 11.24 5.69 -10.03
N SER A 155 10.67 5.43 -8.86
CA SER A 155 11.36 5.68 -7.59
C SER A 155 12.60 4.77 -7.42
N PRO A 156 13.82 5.34 -7.29
CA PRO A 156 15.06 4.53 -7.20
C PRO A 156 15.05 3.55 -6.03
N ASN A 157 14.48 3.95 -4.89
CA ASN A 157 14.39 3.10 -3.71
C ASN A 157 13.53 1.85 -3.89
N LEU A 158 12.50 1.91 -4.73
CA LEU A 158 11.67 0.74 -5.08
C LEU A 158 12.35 -0.12 -6.14
N LEU A 159 13.05 0.49 -7.11
CA LEU A 159 13.82 -0.25 -8.11
C LEU A 159 14.93 -1.10 -7.46
N ARG A 160 15.68 -0.53 -6.51
CA ARG A 160 16.68 -1.29 -5.75
C ARG A 160 16.05 -2.38 -4.89
N ALA A 161 14.86 -2.16 -4.35
CA ALA A 161 14.13 -3.20 -3.62
C ALA A 161 13.73 -4.37 -4.53
N ALA A 162 13.24 -4.09 -5.74
CA ALA A 162 12.92 -5.12 -6.74
C ALA A 162 14.17 -5.93 -7.13
N GLU A 163 15.31 -5.26 -7.35
CA GLU A 163 16.57 -5.93 -7.68
C GLU A 163 17.05 -6.88 -6.57
N VAL A 164 16.99 -6.43 -5.31
CA VAL A 164 17.36 -7.28 -4.16
C VAL A 164 16.39 -8.45 -4.01
N ALA A 165 15.09 -8.22 -4.19
CA ALA A 165 14.07 -9.28 -4.12
C ALA A 165 14.31 -10.38 -5.15
N ALA A 166 14.64 -10.00 -6.40
CA ALA A 166 14.96 -10.96 -7.46
C ALA A 166 16.15 -11.87 -7.07
N ARG A 167 17.20 -11.30 -6.47
CA ARG A 167 18.37 -12.06 -5.99
C ARG A 167 18.06 -13.02 -4.83
N LEU A 168 16.94 -12.82 -4.13
CA LEU A 168 16.51 -13.62 -2.98
C LEU A 168 15.39 -14.61 -3.31
N ASN A 169 15.03 -14.75 -4.60
CA ASN A 169 13.89 -15.56 -5.05
C ASN A 169 12.57 -15.13 -4.39
N ILE A 170 12.39 -13.82 -4.21
CA ILE A 170 11.15 -13.20 -3.75
C ILE A 170 10.36 -12.78 -5.00
N THR A 171 9.08 -13.12 -5.06
CA THR A 171 8.20 -12.70 -6.15
C THR A 171 7.87 -11.23 -6.00
N THR A 172 8.05 -10.43 -7.05
CA THR A 172 7.82 -8.99 -7.03
C THR A 172 6.57 -8.61 -7.81
N TRP A 173 5.67 -7.87 -7.16
CA TRP A 173 4.49 -7.28 -7.76
C TRP A 173 4.58 -5.75 -7.69
N ALA A 174 4.13 -5.07 -8.74
CA ALA A 174 4.09 -3.61 -8.79
C ALA A 174 2.69 -3.06 -9.03
N LEU A 175 2.24 -2.15 -8.18
CA LEU A 175 1.14 -1.23 -8.51
C LEU A 175 1.75 0.10 -8.96
N THR A 176 1.53 0.46 -10.22
CA THR A 176 2.10 1.69 -10.79
C THR A 176 1.03 2.59 -11.40
N GLY A 177 1.40 3.83 -11.73
CA GLY A 177 0.62 4.61 -12.70
C GLY A 177 0.80 4.06 -14.11
N ALA A 178 0.60 4.92 -15.11
CA ALA A 178 0.71 4.58 -16.51
C ALA A 178 2.06 3.90 -16.84
N GLY A 179 2.02 2.91 -17.72
CA GLY A 179 3.21 2.20 -18.17
C GLY A 179 3.29 2.04 -19.68
N PRO A 180 4.36 1.40 -20.20
CA PRO A 180 5.44 0.78 -19.43
C PRO A 180 6.29 1.81 -18.66
N ASN A 181 6.86 1.39 -17.54
CA ASN A 181 7.74 2.20 -16.71
C ASN A 181 8.84 1.32 -16.05
N PRO A 182 9.92 1.91 -15.51
CA PRO A 182 11.04 1.12 -14.98
C PRO A 182 10.64 0.09 -13.92
N LEU A 183 9.66 0.40 -13.05
CA LEU A 183 9.24 -0.51 -11.99
C LEU A 183 8.36 -1.65 -12.54
N SER A 184 7.49 -1.38 -13.51
CA SER A 184 6.70 -2.44 -14.17
C SER A 184 7.60 -3.44 -14.90
N ASP A 185 8.72 -2.97 -15.45
CA ASP A 185 9.67 -3.80 -16.19
C ASP A 185 10.61 -4.58 -15.26
N ALA A 186 10.88 -4.05 -14.05
CA ALA A 186 11.75 -4.67 -13.06
C ALA A 186 11.04 -5.74 -12.20
N CYS A 187 9.71 -5.71 -12.12
CA CYS A 187 8.92 -6.66 -11.32
C CYS A 187 8.46 -7.88 -12.13
N ASN A 188 8.17 -8.99 -11.45
CA ASN A 188 7.65 -10.19 -12.12
C ASN A 188 6.27 -9.94 -12.72
N GLU A 189 5.43 -9.20 -12.02
CA GLU A 189 4.14 -8.75 -12.52
C GLU A 189 3.85 -7.31 -12.10
N ALA A 190 3.02 -6.62 -12.89
CA ALA A 190 2.57 -5.27 -12.59
C ALA A 190 1.09 -5.08 -12.91
N VAL A 191 0.42 -4.22 -12.16
CA VAL A 191 -0.87 -3.64 -12.51
C VAL A 191 -0.65 -2.14 -12.68
N MET A 192 -0.92 -1.64 -13.88
CA MET A 192 -0.63 -0.25 -14.27
C MET A 192 -1.94 0.51 -14.36
N VAL A 193 -2.04 1.63 -13.65
CA VAL A 193 -3.24 2.47 -13.61
C VAL A 193 -3.00 3.69 -14.49
N ASP A 194 -3.63 3.73 -15.66
CA ASP A 194 -3.49 4.84 -16.61
C ASP A 194 -4.30 6.05 -16.16
N ALA A 195 -3.72 6.83 -15.25
CA ALA A 195 -4.33 8.02 -14.67
C ALA A 195 -3.26 8.99 -14.15
N LEU A 196 -3.68 10.22 -13.82
CA LEU A 196 -2.83 11.18 -13.11
C LEU A 196 -2.38 10.61 -11.76
N ASN A 197 -1.24 11.06 -11.23
CA ASN A 197 -0.65 10.47 -10.03
C ASN A 197 -1.61 10.37 -8.83
N ALA A 198 -2.46 11.38 -8.60
CA ALA A 198 -3.45 11.33 -7.51
C ALA A 198 -4.54 10.27 -7.76
N ASN A 199 -5.08 10.20 -8.98
CA ASN A 199 -6.08 9.19 -9.34
C ASN A 199 -5.49 7.78 -9.48
N ALA A 200 -4.22 7.66 -9.88
CA ALA A 200 -3.50 6.40 -9.88
C ALA A 200 -3.34 5.88 -8.44
N GLN A 201 -3.07 6.77 -7.48
CA GLN A 201 -3.05 6.43 -6.06
C GLN A 201 -4.43 5.96 -5.58
N GLU A 202 -5.51 6.69 -5.89
CA GLU A 202 -6.89 6.22 -5.59
C GLU A 202 -7.17 4.84 -6.20
N GLY A 203 -6.71 4.61 -7.43
CA GLY A 203 -6.77 3.31 -8.10
C GLY A 203 -5.95 2.22 -7.39
N HIS A 204 -4.79 2.55 -6.82
CA HIS A 204 -3.99 1.60 -6.03
C HIS A 204 -4.76 1.12 -4.81
N LEU A 205 -5.40 2.02 -4.05
CA LEU A 205 -6.24 1.62 -2.92
C LEU A 205 -7.39 0.69 -3.35
N ILE A 206 -8.06 0.99 -4.47
CA ILE A 206 -9.13 0.14 -5.02
C ILE A 206 -8.58 -1.23 -5.43
N ALA A 207 -7.40 -1.28 -6.07
CA ALA A 207 -6.73 -2.51 -6.45
C ALA A 207 -6.39 -3.38 -5.23
N LEU A 208 -5.88 -2.75 -4.16
CA LEU A 208 -5.58 -3.42 -2.89
C LEU A 208 -6.82 -4.04 -2.27
N HIS A 209 -7.93 -3.29 -2.19
CA HIS A 209 -9.20 -3.84 -1.67
C HIS A 209 -9.76 -4.96 -2.56
N ALA A 210 -9.67 -4.84 -3.88
CA ALA A 210 -10.09 -5.90 -4.80
C ALA A 210 -9.26 -7.18 -4.62
N MET A 211 -7.95 -7.04 -4.43
CA MET A 211 -7.04 -8.15 -4.11
C MET A 211 -7.38 -8.78 -2.76
N CYS A 212 -7.63 -7.97 -1.71
CA CYS A 212 -8.05 -8.46 -0.39
C CYS A 212 -9.36 -9.25 -0.45
N ARG A 213 -10.34 -8.84 -1.28
CA ARG A 213 -11.57 -9.62 -1.50
C ARG A 213 -11.29 -11.02 -2.05
N ALA A 214 -10.41 -11.11 -3.06
CA ALA A 214 -10.04 -12.40 -3.64
C ALA A 214 -9.22 -13.24 -2.64
N PHE A 215 -8.33 -12.61 -1.89
CA PHE A 215 -7.54 -13.22 -0.83
C PHE A 215 -8.42 -13.85 0.26
N ASP A 216 -9.35 -13.08 0.85
CA ASP A 216 -10.20 -13.57 1.94
C ASP A 216 -11.14 -14.70 1.47
N LEU A 217 -11.65 -14.62 0.23
CA LEU A 217 -12.43 -15.70 -0.38
C LEU A 217 -11.62 -17.01 -0.47
N GLU A 218 -10.35 -16.94 -0.89
CA GLU A 218 -9.49 -18.11 -1.00
C GLU A 218 -9.10 -18.68 0.38
N VAL A 219 -8.84 -17.81 1.35
CA VAL A 219 -8.61 -18.23 2.75
C VAL A 219 -9.84 -18.94 3.31
N GLY A 220 -11.03 -18.40 3.08
CA GLY A 220 -12.29 -19.01 3.53
C GLY A 220 -12.54 -20.40 2.93
N ARG A 221 -12.25 -20.58 1.63
CA ARG A 221 -12.35 -21.90 0.96
C ARG A 221 -11.45 -22.97 1.56
N ARG A 222 -10.30 -22.57 2.10
CA ARG A 222 -9.30 -23.50 2.68
C ARG A 222 -9.39 -23.64 4.20
N GLY A 223 -10.04 -22.68 4.87
CA GLY A 223 -10.32 -22.70 6.31
C GLY A 223 -11.59 -23.48 6.68
N ALA A 224 -12.49 -23.73 5.73
CA ALA A 224 -13.64 -24.60 5.94
C ALA A 224 -13.15 -26.06 6.11
N PRO A 225 -13.49 -26.76 7.21
CA PRO A 225 -13.16 -28.18 7.33
C PRO A 225 -13.84 -28.95 6.19
N ASP A 226 -13.12 -29.91 5.60
CA ASP A 226 -13.61 -30.85 4.59
C ASP A 226 -14.95 -31.46 5.04
N ALA A 227 -16.07 -30.91 4.54
CA ALA A 227 -17.42 -31.38 4.85
C ALA A 227 -17.77 -32.71 4.12
N GLY A 228 -16.76 -33.55 3.82
CA GLY A 228 -16.90 -34.72 2.94
C GLY A 228 -16.26 -36.02 3.43
N ALA A 229 -15.53 -36.03 4.56
CA ALA A 229 -14.80 -37.24 4.98
C ALA A 229 -15.43 -38.04 6.13
N SER A 230 -16.65 -37.71 6.59
CA SER A 230 -17.37 -38.48 7.62
C SER A 230 -18.60 -39.20 7.04
N ALA A 231 -18.36 -40.16 6.16
CA ALA A 231 -19.37 -41.15 5.79
C ALA A 231 -18.70 -42.42 5.27
N ARG A 232 -18.17 -43.25 6.19
CA ARG A 232 -18.02 -44.72 6.05
C ARG A 232 -17.29 -45.28 7.27
N GLY A 233 -18.03 -45.83 8.22
CA GLY A 233 -17.43 -46.65 9.27
C GLY A 233 -18.39 -46.91 10.43
N GLY A 234 -19.28 -47.89 10.26
CA GLY A 234 -20.05 -48.43 11.38
C GLY A 234 -21.44 -48.90 11.01
N ARG A 235 -21.54 -50.01 10.26
CA ARG A 235 -22.70 -50.89 10.40
C ARG A 235 -22.39 -51.87 11.51
N ALA A 236 -23.32 -51.98 12.46
CA ALA A 236 -23.44 -53.06 13.43
C ALA A 236 -23.71 -54.40 12.73
#